data_AF-A0A1L8DZX0-F1
#
_entry.id   AF-A0A1L8DZX0-F1
#
_cell.length_a   1.000
_cell.length_b   1.000
_cell.length_c   1.000
_cell.angle_alpha   90.00
_cell.angle_beta   90.00
_cell.angle_gamma   90.00
#
_symmetry.space_group_name_H-M   'P 1'
#
loop_
_entity.id
_entity.type
_entity.pdbx_description
1 polymer ?
#
loop_
_entity_poly.entity_id
_entity_poly.type
_entity_poly.pdbx_seq_one_letter_code
_entity_poly.pdbx_strand_id
1 'polypeptide(L)'
;ATKNIVRQASNGNNVVTKIGSREVVGYGWSGEPVYYDRVDYPFPAIRWQEPTPQIQALRQKEKGDWKKLSIDEKKALYRASFCQTFAEFTHPTGEWKGCIGWTLVTASLAILFSLWMNLFVYDKLPESFNEENKKAQLKRMLDLEVNPIHGLSSKWDYENKRWK
;
A
#
# COMPACT_ATOMS: atom_id res chain seq x y z
N ALA A 1 34.99 -23.96 24.87
CA ALA A 1 33.87 -23.89 23.91
C ALA A 1 32.69 -23.23 24.60
N THR A 2 32.62 -21.90 24.54
CA THR A 2 31.66 -21.09 25.29
C THR A 2 30.44 -20.87 24.40
N LYS A 3 29.36 -21.64 24.64
CA LYS A 3 28.06 -21.38 24.02
C LYS A 3 27.52 -20.09 24.63
N ASN A 4 27.53 -19.00 23.86
CA ASN A 4 26.82 -17.79 24.23
C ASN A 4 25.31 -18.09 24.22
N ILE A 5 24.75 -18.36 25.40
CA ILE A 5 23.32 -18.51 25.61
C ILE A 5 22.75 -17.10 25.66
N VAL A 6 22.32 -16.60 24.51
CA VAL A 6 21.40 -15.48 24.43
C VAL A 6 20.12 -15.87 25.17
N ARG A 7 19.80 -15.17 26.25
CA ARG A 7 18.56 -15.36 27.03
C ARG A 7 17.36 -15.08 26.13
N GLN A 8 16.76 -16.12 25.56
CA GLN A 8 15.46 -16.03 24.91
C GLN A 8 14.37 -16.03 25.99
N ALA A 9 13.71 -14.88 26.14
CA ALA A 9 12.54 -14.72 27.00
C ALA A 9 11.26 -14.96 26.17
N SER A 10 10.98 -16.22 25.81
CA SER A 10 9.62 -16.67 25.45
C SER A 10 9.57 -18.21 25.47
N ASN A 11 8.42 -18.76 25.87
CA ASN A 11 8.15 -20.20 26.07
C ASN A 11 8.90 -21.11 25.09
N GLY A 12 9.98 -21.73 25.58
CA GLY A 12 11.06 -22.32 24.77
C GLY A 12 10.71 -23.48 23.83
N ASN A 13 9.46 -23.98 23.84
CA ASN A 13 9.05 -25.10 22.98
C ASN A 13 8.40 -24.67 21.66
N ASN A 14 7.69 -23.53 21.60
CA ASN A 14 6.95 -23.13 20.39
C ASN A 14 7.80 -22.40 19.35
N VAL A 15 8.91 -21.80 19.79
CA VAL A 15 9.77 -20.97 18.94
C VAL A 15 10.66 -21.85 18.04
N VAL A 16 11.21 -22.93 18.59
CA VAL A 16 12.05 -23.89 17.86
C VAL A 16 11.27 -24.58 16.73
N THR A 17 9.99 -24.89 16.95
CA THR A 17 9.14 -25.52 15.93
C THR A 17 8.90 -24.63 14.70
N LYS A 18 8.91 -23.30 14.85
CA LYS A 18 8.61 -22.36 13.76
C LYS A 18 9.81 -22.07 12.86
N ILE A 19 11.03 -22.17 13.37
CA ILE A 19 12.25 -21.80 12.64
C ILE A 19 12.96 -22.99 11.97
N GLY A 20 12.53 -24.22 12.25
CA GLY A 20 13.18 -25.43 11.76
C GLY A 20 14.60 -25.57 12.30
N SER A 21 15.53 -25.99 11.45
CA SER A 21 16.95 -26.15 11.84
C SER A 21 17.80 -24.89 11.63
N ARG A 22 17.17 -23.73 11.33
CA ARG A 22 17.85 -22.47 11.02
C ARG A 22 18.58 -21.90 12.22
N GLU A 23 19.75 -21.32 11.95
CA GLU A 23 20.60 -20.72 12.98
C GLU A 23 20.05 -19.35 13.42
N VAL A 24 19.96 -19.16 14.74
CA VAL A 24 19.69 -17.86 15.38
C VAL A 24 21.01 -17.11 15.50
N VAL A 25 21.12 -15.97 14.82
CA VAL A 25 22.35 -15.18 14.69
C VAL A 25 22.33 -13.89 15.50
N GLY A 26 21.17 -13.46 15.97
CA GLY A 26 21.03 -12.23 16.74
C GLY A 26 19.64 -12.06 17.32
N TYR A 27 19.40 -10.87 17.86
CA TYR A 27 18.07 -10.46 18.30
C TYR A 27 17.30 -9.95 17.08
N GLY A 28 15.99 -10.24 17.00
CA GLY A 28 15.11 -9.70 15.98
C GLY A 28 14.48 -8.37 16.40
N TRP A 29 13.91 -7.64 15.45
CA TRP A 29 13.17 -6.40 15.73
C TRP A 29 12.03 -6.60 16.74
N SER A 30 11.43 -7.80 16.77
CA SER A 30 10.35 -8.20 17.67
C SER A 30 10.86 -8.94 18.93
N GLY A 31 12.17 -9.14 19.09
CA GLY A 31 12.76 -10.01 20.11
C GLY A 31 12.59 -11.51 19.83
N GLU A 32 11.85 -11.90 18.78
CA GLU A 32 11.67 -13.28 18.36
C GLU A 32 12.63 -13.65 17.21
N PRO A 33 12.99 -14.95 17.05
CA PRO A 33 13.84 -15.42 15.96
C PRO A 33 13.07 -15.49 14.63
N VAL A 34 12.71 -14.33 14.09
CA VAL A 34 11.97 -14.19 12.83
C VAL A 34 12.91 -13.71 11.73
N TYR A 35 12.68 -14.22 10.51
CA TYR A 35 13.32 -13.76 9.29
C TYR A 35 12.40 -12.77 8.56
N TYR A 36 12.92 -11.61 8.17
CA TYR A 36 12.26 -10.70 7.23
C TYR A 36 13.29 -9.80 6.55
N ASP A 37 13.15 -9.61 5.24
CA ASP A 37 13.99 -8.69 4.47
C ASP A 37 13.47 -7.25 4.62
N ARG A 38 14.10 -6.46 5.50
CA ARG A 38 13.70 -5.08 5.83
C ARG A 38 14.83 -4.08 5.62
N VAL A 39 14.48 -2.88 5.18
CA VAL A 39 15.43 -1.76 5.07
C VAL A 39 15.86 -1.26 6.45
N ASP A 40 14.91 -1.12 7.38
CA ASP A 40 15.14 -0.64 8.75
C ASP A 40 15.78 -1.69 9.67
N TYR A 41 15.70 -2.97 9.28
CA TYR A 41 16.30 -4.07 10.02
C TYR A 41 17.09 -5.00 9.09
N PRO A 42 18.29 -4.58 8.64
CA PRO A 42 19.07 -5.28 7.61
C PRO A 42 19.62 -6.64 8.06
N PHE A 43 19.69 -6.88 9.37
CA PHE A 43 20.24 -8.09 9.97
C PHE A 43 19.15 -8.86 10.72
N PRO A 44 18.45 -9.81 10.07
CA PRO A 44 17.38 -10.57 10.70
C PRO A 44 17.92 -11.46 11.83
N ALA A 45 17.03 -11.89 12.72
CA ALA A 45 17.37 -12.67 13.90
C ALA A 45 17.91 -14.07 13.57
N ILE A 46 17.47 -14.62 12.44
CA ILE A 46 17.82 -15.95 11.96
C ILE A 46 18.37 -15.86 10.54
N ARG A 47 19.10 -16.89 10.10
CA ARG A 47 19.47 -17.04 8.69
C ARG A 47 18.30 -17.53 7.85
N TRP A 48 18.34 -17.22 6.55
CA TRP A 48 17.35 -17.69 5.59
C TRP A 48 17.35 -19.21 5.42
N GLN A 49 18.51 -19.80 5.12
CA GLN A 49 18.62 -21.23 4.83
C GLN A 49 18.98 -22.05 6.07
N GLU A 50 18.53 -23.30 6.07
CA GLU A 50 18.98 -24.31 7.03
C GLU A 50 20.45 -24.68 6.80
N PRO A 51 21.17 -25.08 7.86
CA PRO A 51 22.61 -25.34 7.79
C PRO A 51 22.89 -26.68 7.09
N THR A 52 22.98 -26.66 5.76
CA THR A 52 23.39 -27.83 4.98
C THR A 52 24.89 -28.13 5.13
N PRO A 53 25.36 -29.38 4.96
CA PRO A 53 26.78 -29.73 5.11
C PRO A 53 27.71 -28.90 4.22
N GLN A 54 27.26 -28.56 3.00
CA GLN A 54 28.02 -27.73 2.06
C GLN A 54 28.17 -26.30 2.58
N ILE A 55 27.08 -25.69 3.06
CA ILE A 55 27.11 -24.34 3.64
C ILE A 55 27.96 -24.35 4.91
N GLN A 56 27.83 -25.36 5.78
CA GLN A 56 28.66 -25.49 6.98
C GLN A 56 30.16 -25.56 6.65
N ALA A 57 30.55 -26.27 5.60
CA ALA A 57 31.93 -26.30 5.13
C ALA A 57 32.40 -24.92 4.63
N LEU A 58 31.55 -24.20 3.87
CA LEU A 58 31.83 -22.82 3.47
C LEU A 58 31.93 -21.86 4.67
N ARG A 59 31.15 -22.06 5.73
CA ARG A 59 31.26 -21.30 6.98
C ARG A 59 32.59 -21.52 7.70
N GLN A 60 33.16 -22.73 7.63
CA GLN A 60 34.50 -22.93 8.20
C GLN A 60 35.56 -22.18 7.38
N LYS A 61 35.41 -22.11 6.05
CA LYS A 61 36.28 -21.28 5.19
C LYS A 61 36.09 -19.78 5.45
N GLU A 62 34.86 -19.33 5.72
CA GLU A 62 34.50 -17.93 6.03
C GLU A 62 35.26 -17.38 7.23
N LYS A 63 35.69 -18.23 8.18
CA LYS A 63 36.51 -17.82 9.34
C LYS A 63 37.95 -17.42 8.97
N GLY A 64 38.40 -17.78 7.76
CA GLY A 64 39.74 -17.45 7.24
C GLY A 64 39.77 -16.15 6.43
N ASP A 65 40.77 -16.03 5.55
CA ASP A 65 40.94 -14.86 4.67
C ASP A 65 39.93 -14.87 3.51
N TRP A 66 39.09 -13.83 3.43
CA TRP A 66 38.06 -13.67 2.41
C TRP A 66 38.61 -13.36 1.01
N LYS A 67 39.89 -13.05 0.87
CA LYS A 67 40.56 -12.96 -0.43
C LYS A 67 40.69 -14.33 -1.12
N LYS A 68 40.68 -15.41 -0.35
CA LYS A 68 40.76 -16.79 -0.85
C LYS A 68 39.41 -17.37 -1.26
N LEU A 69 38.30 -16.69 -0.93
CA LEU A 69 36.96 -17.10 -1.32
C LEU A 69 36.65 -16.67 -2.75
N SER A 70 36.14 -17.60 -3.56
CA SER A 70 35.65 -17.28 -4.89
C SER A 70 34.41 -16.38 -4.82
N ILE A 71 34.08 -15.72 -5.93
CA ILE A 71 32.88 -14.88 -6.03
C ILE A 71 31.62 -15.74 -5.78
N ASP A 72 31.60 -16.97 -6.28
CA ASP A 72 30.47 -17.87 -6.12
C ASP A 72 30.32 -18.36 -4.68
N GLU A 73 31.43 -18.63 -3.98
CA GLU A 73 31.40 -18.96 -2.55
C GLU A 73 30.84 -17.80 -1.72
N LYS A 74 31.19 -16.54 -2.05
CA LYS A 74 30.63 -15.35 -1.40
C LYS A 74 29.13 -15.21 -1.67
N LYS A 75 28.70 -15.40 -2.92
CA LYS A 75 27.27 -15.38 -3.29
C LYS A 75 26.49 -16.50 -2.58
N ALA A 76 27.06 -17.69 -2.47
CA ALA A 76 26.46 -18.81 -1.76
C ALA A 76 26.29 -18.51 -0.26
N LEU A 77 27.32 -17.96 0.40
CA LEU A 77 27.24 -17.50 1.79
C LEU A 77 26.20 -16.39 1.98
N TYR A 78 26.08 -15.47 1.02
CA TYR A 78 25.07 -14.43 1.03
C TYR A 78 23.65 -15.02 0.93
N ARG A 79 23.37 -15.87 -0.08
CA ARG A 79 22.06 -16.52 -0.26
C ARG A 79 21.69 -17.51 0.85
N ALA A 80 22.68 -18.06 1.54
CA ALA A 80 22.45 -18.86 2.74
C ALA A 80 22.00 -18.00 3.92
N SER A 81 22.51 -16.77 4.02
CA SER A 81 22.19 -15.83 5.10
C SER A 81 20.90 -15.06 4.83
N PHE A 82 20.72 -14.60 3.59
CA PHE A 82 19.65 -13.72 3.16
C PHE A 82 18.88 -14.29 1.98
N CYS A 83 17.56 -14.16 1.99
CA CYS A 83 16.68 -14.58 0.90
C CYS A 83 16.84 -13.66 -0.30
N GLN A 84 16.60 -12.36 -0.08
CA GLN A 84 16.62 -11.34 -1.13
C GLN A 84 17.76 -10.33 -0.93
N THR A 85 18.26 -9.77 -2.02
CA THR A 85 19.12 -8.59 -1.95
C THR A 85 18.28 -7.33 -1.74
N PHE A 86 18.90 -6.24 -1.27
CA PHE A 86 18.24 -4.93 -1.21
C PHE A 86 17.54 -4.56 -2.53
N ALA A 87 18.23 -4.75 -3.65
CA ALA A 87 17.66 -4.43 -4.97
C ALA A 87 16.44 -5.30 -5.33
N GLU A 88 16.36 -6.55 -4.85
CA GLU A 88 15.27 -7.47 -5.15
C GLU A 88 14.00 -7.12 -4.39
N PHE A 89 14.08 -6.87 -3.08
CA PHE A 89 12.87 -6.62 -2.27
C PHE A 89 12.42 -5.16 -2.31
N THR A 90 13.30 -4.21 -2.64
CA THR A 90 12.89 -2.82 -2.89
C THR A 90 12.44 -2.57 -4.34
N HIS A 91 12.39 -3.61 -5.17
CA HIS A 91 12.03 -3.48 -6.57
C HIS A 91 10.57 -2.98 -6.72
N PRO A 92 10.31 -1.92 -7.50
CA PRO A 92 8.94 -1.43 -7.70
C PRO A 92 8.10 -2.42 -8.52
N THR A 93 7.04 -2.97 -7.94
CA THR A 93 6.17 -4.00 -8.57
C THR A 93 5.14 -3.45 -9.55
N GLY A 94 4.95 -2.13 -9.60
CA GLY A 94 3.99 -1.49 -10.51
C GLY A 94 2.51 -1.70 -10.15
N GLU A 95 2.22 -2.26 -8.96
CA GLU A 95 0.87 -2.56 -8.47
C GLU A 95 -0.08 -1.36 -8.51
N TRP A 96 0.44 -0.13 -8.34
CA TRP A 96 -0.34 1.10 -8.42
C TRP A 96 -1.14 1.23 -9.73
N LYS A 97 -0.61 0.68 -10.84
CA LYS A 97 -1.31 0.67 -12.14
C LYS A 97 -2.57 -0.18 -12.08
N GLY A 98 -2.50 -1.33 -11.41
CA GLY A 98 -3.64 -2.21 -11.16
C GLY A 98 -4.68 -1.53 -10.26
N CYS A 99 -4.24 -0.87 -9.19
CA CYS A 99 -5.14 -0.11 -8.30
C CYS A 99 -5.90 0.98 -9.05
N ILE A 100 -5.22 1.78 -9.87
CA ILE A 100 -5.87 2.83 -10.69
C ILE A 100 -6.80 2.21 -11.72
N GLY A 101 -6.39 1.14 -12.41
CA GLY A 101 -7.22 0.44 -13.38
C GLY A 101 -8.55 -0.01 -12.78
N TRP A 102 -8.52 -0.70 -11.64
CA TRP A 102 -9.73 -1.14 -10.95
C TRP A 102 -10.60 0.02 -10.46
N THR A 103 -9.98 1.08 -9.94
CA THR A 103 -10.70 2.28 -9.50
C THR A 103 -11.50 2.89 -10.65
N LEU A 104 -10.87 3.07 -11.82
CA LEU A 104 -11.53 3.64 -13.00
C LEU A 104 -12.64 2.74 -13.55
N VAL A 105 -12.43 1.41 -13.56
CA VAL A 105 -13.46 0.44 -13.96
C VAL A 105 -14.69 0.55 -13.04
N THR A 106 -14.48 0.57 -11.72
CA THR A 106 -15.59 0.70 -10.77
C THR A 106 -16.32 2.04 -10.88
N ALA A 107 -15.59 3.15 -11.07
CA ALA A 107 -16.20 4.46 -11.29
C ALA A 107 -17.04 4.49 -12.57
N SER A 108 -16.54 3.87 -13.65
CA SER A 108 -17.24 3.80 -14.93
C SER A 108 -18.53 2.98 -14.81
N LEU A 109 -18.48 1.84 -14.10
CA LEU A 109 -19.67 1.03 -13.81
C LEU A 109 -20.71 1.79 -12.97
N ALA A 110 -20.28 2.60 -12.01
CA ALA A 110 -21.19 3.42 -11.21
C ALA A 110 -21.91 4.49 -12.04
N ILE A 111 -21.21 5.12 -13.01
CA ILE A 111 -21.80 6.07 -13.94
C ILE A 111 -22.81 5.36 -14.85
N LEU A 112 -22.44 4.22 -15.43
CA LEU A 112 -23.34 3.42 -16.28
C LEU A 112 -24.59 2.99 -15.52
N PHE A 113 -24.43 2.56 -14.27
CA PHE A 113 -25.56 2.21 -13.40
C PHE A 113 -26.46 3.41 -13.13
N SER A 114 -25.89 4.60 -12.90
CA SER A 114 -26.66 5.84 -12.70
C SER A 114 -27.48 6.22 -13.95
N LEU A 115 -26.91 6.04 -15.14
CA LEU A 115 -27.63 6.24 -16.40
C LEU A 115 -28.76 5.21 -16.58
N TRP A 116 -28.51 3.94 -16.24
CA TRP A 116 -29.53 2.90 -16.29
C TRP A 116 -30.71 3.22 -15.35
N MET A 117 -30.43 3.66 -14.13
CA MET A 117 -31.46 4.12 -13.18
C MET A 117 -32.29 5.27 -13.77
N ASN A 118 -31.64 6.24 -14.41
CA ASN A 118 -32.33 7.38 -15.02
C ASN A 118 -33.20 7.00 -16.23
N LEU A 119 -32.79 5.99 -17.02
CA LEU A 119 -33.52 5.57 -18.21
C LEU A 119 -34.71 4.66 -17.92
N PHE A 120 -34.59 3.79 -16.92
CA PHE A 120 -35.54 2.70 -16.71
C PHE A 120 -36.28 2.72 -15.37
N VAL A 121 -35.79 3.46 -14.38
CA VAL A 121 -36.33 3.42 -13.00
C VAL A 121 -36.92 4.75 -12.57
N TYR A 122 -36.26 5.87 -12.86
CA TYR A 122 -36.74 7.18 -12.41
C TYR A 122 -37.90 7.71 -13.27
N ASP A 123 -38.91 8.22 -12.59
CA ASP A 123 -40.05 8.87 -13.22
C ASP A 123 -39.66 10.21 -13.86
N LYS A 124 -40.54 10.71 -14.73
CA LYS A 124 -40.39 12.03 -15.34
C LYS A 124 -40.28 13.10 -14.24
N LEU A 125 -39.33 14.02 -14.41
CA LEU A 125 -39.19 15.18 -13.54
C LEU A 125 -40.52 15.96 -13.42
N PRO A 126 -40.80 16.55 -12.24
CA PRO A 126 -42.03 17.29 -12.04
C PRO A 126 -42.08 18.52 -12.94
N GLU A 127 -43.30 19.00 -13.22
CA GLU A 127 -43.54 20.10 -14.16
C GLU A 127 -42.79 21.39 -13.81
N SER A 128 -42.49 21.61 -12.52
CA SER A 128 -41.67 22.74 -12.07
C SER A 128 -40.25 22.76 -12.66
N PHE A 129 -39.75 21.63 -13.16
CA PHE A 129 -38.45 21.53 -13.83
C PHE A 129 -38.52 21.83 -15.34
N ASN A 130 -39.69 22.11 -15.90
CA ASN A 130 -39.80 22.64 -17.25
C ASN A 130 -39.06 23.97 -17.36
N GLU A 131 -38.50 24.27 -18.53
CA GLU A 131 -37.66 25.45 -18.73
C GLU A 131 -38.41 26.76 -18.46
N GLU A 132 -39.66 26.86 -18.91
CA GLU A 132 -40.51 28.03 -18.67
C GLU A 132 -40.80 28.24 -17.18
N ASN A 133 -41.15 27.16 -16.47
CA ASN A 133 -41.43 27.20 -15.03
C ASN A 133 -40.17 27.55 -14.23
N LYS A 134 -39.00 27.01 -14.61
CA LYS A 134 -37.71 27.39 -14.03
C LYS A 134 -37.40 28.88 -14.24
N LYS A 135 -37.63 29.41 -15.46
CA LYS A 135 -37.42 30.83 -15.78
C LYS A 135 -38.40 31.73 -15.02
N ALA A 136 -39.67 31.35 -14.94
CA ALA A 136 -40.68 32.08 -14.18
C ALA A 136 -40.36 32.09 -12.68
N GLN A 137 -39.94 30.94 -12.13
CA GLN A 137 -39.51 30.84 -10.74
C GLN A 137 -38.26 31.70 -10.47
N LEU A 138 -37.25 31.64 -11.36
CA LEU A 138 -36.05 32.45 -11.26
C LEU A 138 -36.38 33.95 -11.30
N LYS A 139 -37.24 34.39 -12.23
CA LYS A 139 -37.70 35.77 -12.30
C LYS A 139 -38.38 36.19 -10.99
N ARG A 140 -39.30 35.37 -10.47
CA ARG A 140 -39.96 35.63 -9.18
C ARG A 140 -38.95 35.73 -8.04
N MET A 141 -37.93 34.89 -8.00
CA MET A 141 -36.87 34.95 -6.97
C MET A 141 -36.05 36.24 -7.06
N LEU A 142 -35.78 36.72 -8.28
CA LEU A 142 -35.11 38.00 -8.49
C LEU A 142 -36.01 39.17 -8.08
N ASP A 143 -37.28 39.15 -8.45
CA ASP A 143 -38.27 40.18 -8.10
C ASP A 143 -38.49 40.27 -6.57
N LEU A 144 -38.36 39.14 -5.87
CA LEU A 144 -38.42 39.06 -4.40
C LEU A 144 -37.06 39.30 -3.71
N GLU A 145 -36.03 39.65 -4.47
CA GLU A 145 -34.67 39.90 -3.98
C GLU A 145 -34.11 38.78 -3.09
N VAL A 146 -34.29 37.52 -3.50
CA VAL A 146 -33.84 36.37 -2.72
C VAL A 146 -32.30 36.37 -2.58
N ASN A 147 -31.84 36.44 -1.32
CA ASN A 147 -30.43 36.51 -0.94
C ASN A 147 -29.66 37.66 -1.61
N PRO A 148 -30.00 38.92 -1.31
CA PRO A 148 -29.54 40.09 -2.08
C PRO A 148 -28.12 40.56 -1.74
N ILE A 149 -27.50 40.07 -0.65
CA ILE A 149 -26.16 40.50 -0.23
C ILE A 149 -25.06 39.64 -0.88
N HIS A 150 -25.17 38.31 -0.76
CA HIS A 150 -24.12 37.38 -1.22
C HIS A 150 -24.63 36.28 -2.17
N GLY A 151 -25.94 36.19 -2.39
CA GLY A 151 -26.58 35.05 -3.06
C GLY A 151 -27.00 35.33 -4.49
N LEU A 152 -28.21 34.90 -4.83
CA LEU A 152 -28.73 34.92 -6.19
C LEU A 152 -28.95 36.35 -6.69
N SER A 153 -29.76 37.13 -5.97
CA SER A 153 -30.13 38.49 -6.35
C SER A 153 -28.95 39.46 -6.32
N SER A 154 -27.94 39.23 -5.49
CA SER A 154 -26.75 40.09 -5.48
C SER A 154 -26.00 40.11 -6.81
N LYS A 155 -26.11 39.02 -7.59
CA LYS A 155 -25.49 38.82 -8.91
C LYS A 155 -26.34 39.31 -10.08
N TRP A 156 -27.54 39.82 -9.84
CA TRP A 156 -28.41 40.36 -10.88
C TRP A 156 -28.34 41.88 -10.93
N ASP A 157 -28.17 42.44 -12.12
CA ASP A 157 -28.21 43.86 -12.42
C ASP A 157 -29.67 44.25 -12.72
N TYR A 158 -30.32 44.87 -11.73
CA TYR A 158 -31.71 45.28 -11.82
C TYR A 158 -31.92 46.49 -12.76
N GLU A 159 -30.89 47.30 -12.98
CA GLU A 159 -30.98 48.46 -13.88
C GLU A 159 -30.97 48.00 -15.33
N ASN A 160 -30.03 47.13 -15.69
CA ASN A 160 -29.86 46.66 -17.06
C ASN A 160 -30.58 45.33 -17.36
N LYS A 161 -31.29 44.76 -16.37
CA LYS A 161 -32.02 43.48 -16.46
C LYS A 161 -31.15 42.35 -17.02
N ARG A 162 -29.93 42.20 -16.50
CA ARG A 162 -28.96 41.16 -16.89
C ARG A 162 -28.20 40.61 -15.68
N TRP A 163 -27.52 39.49 -15.85
CA TRP A 163 -26.54 39.04 -14.85
C TRP A 163 -25.36 40.02 -14.82
N LYS A 164 -24.91 40.38 -13.61
CA LYS A 164 -23.72 41.19 -13.37
C LYS A 164 -22.46 40.48 -13.84
#